data_AF-A0A6C0DJQ5-F1
#
_entry.id   AF-A0A6C0DJQ5-F1
#
_cell.length_a   1.000
_cell.length_b   1.000
_cell.length_c   1.000
_cell.angle_alpha   90.00
_cell.angle_beta   90.00
_cell.angle_gamma   90.00
#
_symmetry.space_group_name_H-M   'P 1'
#
loop_
_entity.id
_entity.type
_entity.pdbx_description
1 polymer ?
#
loop_
_entity_poly.entity_id
_entity_poly.type
_entity_poly.pdbx_seq_one_letter_code
_entity_poly.pdbx_strand_id
1 'polypeptide(L)'
;MSWETLLFAVFLVLIVTLFIDVWRPFSEIVDSLEGFASGPGSNQFMMGYFPRRGDISFGTDDSMYEQDNRHVMGYVDVQGLGVDHDFCRMIVPKGTNAGDESKMFFACALAGTENLTSTSYRTQTVAQGFKQSRDDYMRDADKDGKTDYCAVVKMRGGVFEAQCYRALNTTFDTKQFIDTDPPPDIGEVLLFYEGIMFWFRFIDDLKDYAENITTYTSGGMSIDEVNVKILPSQLLEGGKQDATKLDERVQVTEGLKFNGLNQFIRLGDSPDMSFGQKIILPTMKCICFWVKFDEFTNNAHILDFGNGGGKDNVFVGIVGRGDPSMDEGSVIRKNACDASDLNNVLPVGKSGPQPVPDMSPQKLMLSTANVDEYICDRTVVSRDLPHLKTFHEKENHKKSAKAPNTATLIWEVWNGELRMEHVNVLKAFKLKTWTHCCITTASSDSVRPALQIWIDGIKRAEKDGTHMPQVAITKNNYFGKNNWMTGSSQFENKPELFKGGLFDVRGYSQPMSEKKLKKSIEWGKKRLGI
;
A
#
# COMPACT_ATOMS: atom_id res chain seq x y z
N MET A 1 -36.16 16.15 -75.27
CA MET A 1 -36.66 14.97 -74.53
C MET A 1 -38.09 14.73 -74.96
N SER A 2 -38.41 13.52 -75.40
CA SER A 2 -39.81 13.18 -75.71
C SER A 2 -40.58 13.06 -74.40
N TRP A 3 -41.90 13.24 -74.46
CA TRP A 3 -42.80 13.11 -73.31
C TRP A 3 -42.64 11.74 -72.61
N GLU A 4 -42.34 10.71 -73.38
CA GLU A 4 -42.05 9.35 -72.90
C GLU A 4 -40.74 9.29 -72.10
N THR A 5 -39.70 10.03 -72.50
CA THR A 5 -38.44 10.10 -71.73
C THR A 5 -38.66 10.79 -70.38
N LEU A 6 -39.56 11.78 -70.36
CA LEU A 6 -39.89 12.56 -69.17
C LEU A 6 -40.74 11.73 -68.19
N LEU A 7 -41.68 10.94 -68.69
CA LEU A 7 -42.44 9.98 -67.90
C LEU A 7 -41.57 8.88 -67.31
N PHE A 8 -40.62 8.34 -68.08
CA PHE A 8 -39.66 7.36 -67.57
C PHE A 8 -38.76 7.94 -66.49
N ALA A 9 -38.30 9.18 -66.67
CA ALA A 9 -37.49 9.87 -65.66
C ALA A 9 -38.29 10.10 -64.36
N VAL A 10 -39.54 10.53 -64.45
CA VAL A 10 -40.43 10.71 -63.29
C VAL A 10 -40.71 9.39 -62.60
N PHE A 11 -40.95 8.31 -63.35
CA PHE A 11 -41.17 6.98 -62.79
C PHE A 11 -39.93 6.44 -62.06
N LEU A 12 -38.73 6.65 -62.63
CA LEU A 12 -37.47 6.29 -61.97
C LEU A 12 -37.25 7.10 -60.69
N VAL A 13 -37.54 8.40 -60.71
CA VAL A 13 -37.48 9.25 -59.51
C VAL A 13 -38.46 8.73 -58.45
N LEU A 14 -39.69 8.36 -58.84
CA LEU A 14 -40.68 7.81 -57.91
C LEU A 14 -40.27 6.47 -57.30
N ILE A 15 -39.62 5.59 -58.08
CA ILE A 15 -39.06 4.33 -57.56
C ILE A 15 -37.92 4.61 -56.59
N VAL A 16 -37.03 5.55 -56.91
CA VAL A 16 -35.93 5.92 -56.02
C VAL A 16 -36.45 6.58 -54.74
N THR A 17 -37.46 7.45 -54.82
CA THR A 17 -38.10 8.02 -53.63
C THR A 17 -38.85 6.97 -52.81
N LEU A 18 -39.52 5.99 -53.45
CA LEU A 18 -40.14 4.87 -52.75
C LEU A 18 -39.08 4.01 -52.04
N PHE A 19 -37.95 3.74 -52.69
CA PHE A 19 -36.86 3.00 -52.09
C PHE A 19 -36.25 3.76 -50.91
N ILE A 20 -36.08 5.09 -51.03
CA ILE A 20 -35.63 5.95 -49.94
C ILE A 20 -36.67 6.01 -48.81
N ASP A 21 -37.97 6.06 -49.10
CA ASP A 21 -39.04 6.10 -48.08
C ASP A 21 -39.30 4.74 -47.41
N VAL A 22 -38.98 3.63 -48.06
CA VAL A 22 -39.01 2.28 -47.45
C VAL A 22 -37.73 2.01 -46.68
N TRP A 23 -36.59 2.55 -47.11
CA TRP A 23 -35.31 2.40 -46.42
C TRP A 23 -35.13 3.39 -45.26
N ARG A 24 -35.71 4.60 -45.34
CA ARG A 24 -35.68 5.61 -44.28
C ARG A 24 -36.23 5.13 -42.94
N PRO A 25 -37.37 4.43 -42.85
CA PRO A 25 -37.79 3.86 -41.58
C PRO A 25 -36.84 2.75 -41.14
N PHE A 26 -36.12 2.06 -42.03
CA PHE A 26 -35.11 1.07 -41.64
C PHE A 26 -33.78 1.68 -41.18
N SER A 27 -33.37 2.84 -41.71
CA SER A 27 -32.18 3.58 -41.23
C SER A 27 -32.50 4.47 -40.02
N GLU A 28 -33.69 5.06 -39.96
CA GLU A 28 -34.18 5.79 -38.80
C GLU A 28 -34.63 4.84 -37.67
N ILE A 29 -34.99 3.57 -37.89
CA ILE A 29 -35.09 2.59 -36.79
C ILE A 29 -33.71 2.25 -36.21
N VAL A 30 -32.63 2.41 -36.99
CA VAL A 30 -31.25 2.22 -36.52
C VAL A 30 -30.68 3.48 -35.86
N ASP A 31 -31.07 4.68 -36.32
CA ASP A 31 -30.56 5.98 -35.80
C ASP A 31 -31.54 6.76 -34.89
N SER A 32 -32.84 6.42 -34.84
CA SER A 32 -33.82 6.95 -33.83
C SER A 32 -33.85 6.14 -32.53
N LEU A 33 -32.86 5.28 -32.35
CA LEU A 33 -32.40 4.82 -31.03
C LEU A 33 -31.79 5.96 -30.19
N GLU A 34 -31.65 7.17 -30.73
CA GLU A 34 -31.38 8.40 -29.95
C GLU A 34 -32.70 9.03 -29.45
N GLY A 35 -33.30 8.36 -28.47
CA GLY A 35 -34.55 8.79 -27.80
C GLY A 35 -35.00 7.84 -26.69
N PHE A 36 -34.37 6.66 -26.60
CA PHE A 36 -34.49 5.72 -25.50
C PHE A 36 -33.09 5.23 -25.13
N ALA A 37 -32.33 6.07 -24.43
CA ALA A 37 -31.11 5.64 -23.75
C ALA A 37 -31.49 4.82 -22.51
N SER A 38 -31.97 3.60 -22.73
CA SER A 38 -32.00 2.55 -21.72
C SER A 38 -31.30 1.34 -22.31
N GLY A 39 -30.14 1.00 -21.74
CA GLY A 39 -29.30 -0.12 -22.19
C GLY A 39 -30.04 -1.46 -22.18
N PRO A 40 -29.39 -2.53 -22.69
CA PRO A 40 -29.97 -3.86 -22.69
C PRO A 40 -30.13 -4.33 -21.23
N GLY A 41 -31.33 -4.15 -20.67
CA GLY A 41 -31.63 -4.45 -19.28
C GLY A 41 -32.99 -3.97 -18.75
N SER A 42 -33.69 -3.05 -19.43
CA SER A 42 -35.00 -2.59 -18.96
C SER A 42 -36.12 -2.91 -19.95
N ASN A 43 -36.76 -4.04 -19.75
CA ASN A 43 -38.03 -4.34 -20.39
C ASN A 43 -39.07 -3.33 -19.87
N GLN A 44 -39.39 -2.27 -20.64
CA GLN A 44 -40.28 -1.18 -20.22
C GLN A 44 -41.64 -1.68 -19.72
N PHE A 45 -42.10 -2.83 -20.23
CA PHE A 45 -43.30 -3.49 -19.76
C PHE A 45 -43.21 -3.90 -18.28
N MET A 46 -42.07 -4.49 -17.85
CA MET A 46 -41.87 -4.96 -16.48
C MET A 46 -41.66 -3.82 -15.48
N MET A 47 -41.15 -2.67 -15.94
CA MET A 47 -41.06 -1.44 -15.12
C MET A 47 -42.42 -0.95 -14.61
N GLY A 48 -43.50 -1.18 -15.37
CA GLY A 48 -44.86 -0.81 -14.95
C GLY A 48 -45.46 -1.72 -13.88
N TYR A 49 -45.04 -2.99 -13.81
CA TYR A 49 -45.59 -3.99 -12.87
C TYR A 49 -44.77 -4.14 -11.60
N PHE A 50 -43.44 -4.03 -11.71
CA PHE A 50 -42.51 -4.13 -10.59
C PHE A 50 -41.62 -2.88 -10.56
N PRO A 51 -42.14 -1.73 -10.09
CA PRO A 51 -41.34 -0.52 -10.02
C PRO A 51 -40.20 -0.67 -9.02
N ARG A 52 -39.07 -0.03 -9.32
CA ARG A 52 -37.99 0.19 -8.34
C ARG A 52 -38.56 0.92 -7.14
N ARG A 53 -38.03 0.61 -5.96
CA ARG A 53 -38.41 1.29 -4.72
C ARG A 53 -37.86 2.71 -4.70
N GLY A 54 -38.73 3.71 -4.48
CA GLY A 54 -38.33 5.10 -4.31
C GLY A 54 -37.87 5.43 -2.89
N ASP A 55 -38.30 4.62 -1.91
CA ASP A 55 -38.02 4.81 -0.49
C ASP A 55 -36.63 4.31 -0.06
N ILE A 56 -36.00 3.43 -0.86
CA ILE A 56 -34.69 2.84 -0.55
C ILE A 56 -33.83 2.81 -1.80
N SER A 57 -32.68 3.44 -1.71
CA SER A 57 -31.74 3.61 -2.82
C SER A 57 -30.34 3.94 -2.29
N PHE A 58 -29.43 4.31 -3.19
CA PHE A 58 -28.09 4.76 -2.84
C PHE A 58 -28.12 5.86 -1.78
N GLY A 59 -27.55 5.59 -0.60
CA GLY A 59 -27.47 6.55 0.51
C GLY A 59 -28.78 6.80 1.26
N THR A 60 -29.87 6.13 0.87
CA THR A 60 -31.18 6.22 1.54
C THR A 60 -31.61 4.84 2.01
N ASP A 61 -31.77 4.67 3.33
CA ASP A 61 -32.21 3.42 3.94
C ASP A 61 -33.30 3.67 5.00
N ASP A 62 -33.84 2.57 5.52
CA ASP A 62 -34.82 2.56 6.60
C ASP A 62 -34.27 3.30 7.85
N SER A 63 -35.19 3.88 8.60
CA SER A 63 -34.98 4.48 9.91
C SER A 63 -34.14 3.60 10.86
N MET A 64 -34.26 2.28 10.77
CA MET A 64 -33.59 1.31 11.66
C MET A 64 -32.17 0.87 11.22
N TYR A 65 -31.76 1.11 9.98
CA TYR A 65 -30.53 0.54 9.42
C TYR A 65 -29.67 1.58 8.69
N GLU A 66 -28.37 1.39 8.73
CA GLU A 66 -27.40 2.21 8.00
C GLU A 66 -26.67 1.34 6.96
N GLN A 67 -26.49 1.88 5.76
CA GLN A 67 -25.78 1.22 4.67
C GLN A 67 -24.27 1.26 4.92
N ASP A 68 -23.60 0.12 4.78
CA ASP A 68 -22.13 0.10 4.73
C ASP A 68 -21.67 0.23 3.28
N ASN A 69 -21.27 1.46 2.92
CA ASN A 69 -20.92 1.80 1.55
C ASN A 69 -19.63 1.14 1.03
N ARG A 70 -18.88 0.46 1.90
CA ARG A 70 -17.65 -0.25 1.52
C ARG A 70 -17.95 -1.54 0.76
N HIS A 71 -19.15 -2.09 0.92
CA HIS A 71 -19.60 -3.32 0.28
C HIS A 71 -20.34 -3.06 -1.03
N VAL A 72 -20.53 -4.12 -1.82
CA VAL A 72 -21.35 -4.03 -3.03
C VAL A 72 -22.76 -3.54 -2.69
N MET A 73 -23.22 -2.57 -3.48
CA MET A 73 -24.59 -2.06 -3.47
C MET A 73 -25.06 -1.76 -4.88
N GLY A 74 -26.37 -1.83 -5.11
CA GLY A 74 -27.00 -1.40 -6.34
C GLY A 74 -28.21 -2.25 -6.71
N TYR A 75 -28.73 -1.99 -7.91
CA TYR A 75 -29.88 -2.72 -8.42
C TYR A 75 -29.45 -3.99 -9.16
N VAL A 76 -30.13 -5.08 -8.85
CA VAL A 76 -29.91 -6.42 -9.41
C VAL A 76 -31.25 -7.16 -9.52
N ASP A 77 -31.25 -8.33 -10.14
CA ASP A 77 -32.42 -9.21 -10.20
C ASP A 77 -32.24 -10.43 -9.28
N VAL A 78 -32.71 -10.36 -8.03
CA VAL A 78 -32.72 -11.53 -7.12
C VAL A 78 -34.04 -12.30 -7.21
N GLN A 79 -35.08 -11.67 -7.77
CA GLN A 79 -36.40 -12.28 -7.95
C GLN A 79 -36.48 -13.17 -9.21
N GLY A 80 -35.59 -12.99 -10.19
CA GLY A 80 -35.60 -13.69 -11.48
C GLY A 80 -36.65 -13.13 -12.45
N LEU A 81 -36.88 -11.81 -12.40
CA LEU A 81 -37.86 -11.11 -13.24
C LEU A 81 -37.31 -10.73 -14.64
N GLY A 82 -36.01 -10.93 -14.87
CA GLY A 82 -35.28 -10.51 -16.05
C GLY A 82 -35.00 -9.00 -16.10
N VAL A 83 -35.13 -8.30 -14.98
CA VAL A 83 -34.89 -6.86 -14.84
C VAL A 83 -34.24 -6.52 -13.50
N ASP A 84 -33.20 -5.67 -13.52
CA ASP A 84 -32.45 -5.28 -12.33
C ASP A 84 -33.18 -4.19 -11.53
N HIS A 85 -34.16 -4.58 -10.72
CA HIS A 85 -34.99 -3.66 -9.94
C HIS A 85 -34.91 -3.86 -8.42
N ASP A 86 -34.24 -4.92 -7.93
CA ASP A 86 -34.07 -5.17 -6.51
C ASP A 86 -32.84 -4.44 -5.99
N PHE A 87 -33.00 -3.57 -4.99
CA PHE A 87 -31.88 -2.81 -4.44
C PHE A 87 -31.21 -3.57 -3.30
N CYS A 88 -30.02 -4.10 -3.56
CA CYS A 88 -29.24 -4.89 -2.61
C CYS A 88 -28.09 -4.08 -2.01
N ARG A 89 -27.82 -4.30 -0.71
CA ARG A 89 -26.74 -3.62 0.03
C ARG A 89 -26.36 -4.35 1.32
N MET A 90 -25.18 -4.04 1.85
CA MET A 90 -24.79 -4.41 3.21
C MET A 90 -25.35 -3.40 4.22
N ILE A 91 -25.94 -3.89 5.32
CA ILE A 91 -26.55 -3.02 6.33
C ILE A 91 -26.16 -3.39 7.76
N VAL A 92 -26.18 -2.37 8.62
CA VAL A 92 -25.93 -2.49 10.07
C VAL A 92 -27.09 -1.86 10.85
N PRO A 93 -27.58 -2.48 11.94
CA PRO A 93 -28.59 -1.85 12.80
C PRO A 93 -28.09 -0.52 13.38
N LYS A 94 -28.89 0.55 13.31
CA LYS A 94 -28.53 1.84 13.94
C LYS A 94 -28.46 1.70 15.46
N GLY A 95 -27.53 2.43 16.08
CA GLY A 95 -27.34 2.42 17.54
C GLY A 95 -26.48 1.28 18.06
N THR A 96 -25.94 0.42 17.19
CA THR A 96 -24.77 -0.39 17.55
C THR A 96 -23.52 0.48 17.55
N ASN A 97 -22.55 0.18 18.43
CA ASN A 97 -21.25 0.84 18.39
C ASN A 97 -20.69 0.73 16.96
N ALA A 98 -20.27 1.86 16.39
CA ALA A 98 -19.62 1.90 15.08
C ALA A 98 -18.48 0.87 15.08
N GLY A 99 -18.60 -0.16 14.23
CA GLY A 99 -17.64 -1.27 14.14
C GLY A 99 -18.09 -2.63 14.67
N ASP A 100 -19.34 -2.80 15.14
CA ASP A 100 -19.88 -4.14 15.48
C ASP A 100 -20.24 -4.94 14.20
N GLU A 101 -19.22 -5.39 13.48
CA GLU A 101 -19.37 -6.18 12.23
C GLU A 101 -20.13 -7.49 12.45
N SER A 102 -20.26 -7.97 13.69
CA SER A 102 -20.96 -9.21 14.02
C SER A 102 -22.46 -9.15 13.65
N LYS A 103 -23.03 -7.95 13.60
CA LYS A 103 -24.45 -7.72 13.28
C LYS A 103 -24.69 -7.33 11.83
N MET A 104 -23.64 -7.25 11.01
CA MET A 104 -23.76 -7.00 9.58
C MET A 104 -24.49 -8.16 8.90
N PHE A 105 -25.32 -7.83 7.91
CA PHE A 105 -25.92 -8.79 6.99
C PHE A 105 -26.22 -8.10 5.66
N PHE A 106 -26.33 -8.91 4.60
CA PHE A 106 -26.64 -8.45 3.26
C PHE A 106 -28.14 -8.55 3.02
N ALA A 107 -28.75 -7.51 2.46
CA ALA A 107 -30.19 -7.45 2.28
C ALA A 107 -30.59 -6.76 0.98
N CYS A 108 -31.69 -7.24 0.39
CA CYS A 108 -32.28 -6.71 -0.83
C CYS A 108 -33.69 -6.16 -0.55
N ALA A 109 -33.92 -4.92 -0.95
CA ALA A 109 -35.24 -4.32 -0.98
C ALA A 109 -35.89 -4.66 -2.33
N LEU A 110 -36.87 -5.58 -2.29
CA LEU A 110 -37.46 -6.17 -3.50
C LEU A 110 -38.32 -5.17 -4.27
N ALA A 111 -38.32 -5.28 -5.60
CA ALA A 111 -39.15 -4.44 -6.47
C ALA A 111 -40.64 -4.62 -6.18
N GLY A 112 -41.43 -3.53 -6.31
CA GLY A 112 -42.87 -3.54 -6.02
C GLY A 112 -43.25 -3.71 -4.54
N THR A 113 -42.29 -3.70 -3.61
CA THR A 113 -42.54 -3.80 -2.15
C THR A 113 -42.35 -2.46 -1.42
N GLU A 114 -42.69 -1.36 -2.08
CA GLU A 114 -42.56 -0.02 -1.51
C GLU A 114 -43.34 0.12 -0.18
N ASN A 115 -42.75 0.79 0.81
CA ASN A 115 -43.26 0.91 2.18
C ASN A 115 -43.37 -0.43 2.97
N LEU A 116 -42.89 -1.55 2.42
CA LEU A 116 -42.74 -2.81 3.17
C LEU A 116 -41.31 -2.95 3.69
N THR A 117 -41.12 -3.91 4.59
CA THR A 117 -39.82 -4.22 5.19
C THR A 117 -38.76 -4.48 4.12
N SER A 118 -37.66 -3.73 4.18
CA SER A 118 -36.56 -3.74 3.20
C SER A 118 -35.48 -4.79 3.44
N THR A 119 -35.68 -5.60 4.47
CA THR A 119 -34.75 -6.60 4.99
C THR A 119 -35.35 -8.00 5.01
N SER A 120 -36.51 -8.18 4.37
CA SER A 120 -37.20 -9.47 4.26
C SER A 120 -36.36 -10.49 3.47
N TYR A 121 -35.73 -10.05 2.38
CA TYR A 121 -34.80 -10.83 1.59
C TYR A 121 -33.37 -10.55 2.06
N ARG A 122 -32.75 -11.47 2.79
CA ARG A 122 -31.44 -11.22 3.42
C ARG A 122 -30.61 -12.47 3.63
N THR A 123 -29.32 -12.28 3.89
CA THR A 123 -28.44 -13.31 4.44
C THR A 123 -28.61 -13.42 5.96
N GLN A 124 -27.97 -14.43 6.55
CA GLN A 124 -27.76 -14.47 8.00
C GLN A 124 -26.83 -13.34 8.44
N THR A 125 -26.78 -13.05 9.74
CA THR A 125 -25.77 -12.10 10.26
C THR A 125 -24.39 -12.73 10.31
N VAL A 126 -23.34 -11.90 10.36
CA VAL A 126 -21.95 -12.38 10.51
C VAL A 126 -21.80 -13.27 11.75
N ALA A 127 -22.43 -12.88 12.87
CA ALA A 127 -22.48 -13.68 14.09
C ALA A 127 -23.15 -15.05 13.92
N GLN A 128 -24.05 -15.20 12.95
CA GLN A 128 -24.76 -16.43 12.65
C GLN A 128 -24.03 -17.30 11.61
N GLY A 129 -22.90 -16.84 11.06
CA GLY A 129 -22.07 -17.61 10.14
C GLY A 129 -21.96 -17.02 8.73
N PHE A 130 -22.54 -15.84 8.47
CA PHE A 130 -22.34 -15.13 7.22
C PHE A 130 -20.88 -14.66 7.11
N LYS A 131 -20.15 -15.25 6.16
CA LYS A 131 -18.85 -14.76 5.73
C LYS A 131 -19.02 -13.64 4.71
N GLN A 132 -18.43 -12.49 5.01
CA GLN A 132 -18.35 -11.33 4.15
C GLN A 132 -16.88 -11.08 3.75
N SER A 133 -16.68 -10.28 2.71
CA SER A 133 -15.39 -9.71 2.36
C SER A 133 -15.61 -8.32 1.78
N ARG A 134 -14.59 -7.45 1.84
CA ARG A 134 -14.61 -6.19 1.08
C ARG A 134 -14.57 -6.43 -0.43
N ASP A 135 -14.04 -7.58 -0.83
CA ASP A 135 -13.99 -8.01 -2.23
C ASP A 135 -15.25 -8.81 -2.59
N ASP A 136 -16.40 -8.19 -2.35
CA ASP A 136 -17.72 -8.73 -2.67
C ASP A 136 -18.28 -8.16 -3.97
N TYR A 137 -19.20 -8.90 -4.57
CA TYR A 137 -19.82 -8.57 -5.84
C TYR A 137 -21.14 -9.34 -5.97
N MET A 138 -21.92 -8.99 -6.99
CA MET A 138 -23.17 -9.67 -7.31
C MET A 138 -23.13 -10.19 -8.74
N ARG A 139 -23.59 -11.43 -8.94
CA ARG A 139 -23.65 -12.07 -10.25
C ARG A 139 -24.55 -13.30 -10.21
N ASP A 140 -25.22 -13.61 -11.31
CA ASP A 140 -25.79 -14.94 -11.58
C ASP A 140 -24.65 -15.95 -11.85
N ALA A 141 -24.16 -16.60 -10.78
CA ALA A 141 -22.99 -17.46 -10.86
C ALA A 141 -23.36 -18.89 -11.26
N ASP A 142 -24.57 -19.35 -10.97
CA ASP A 142 -25.05 -20.68 -11.33
C ASP A 142 -25.97 -20.73 -12.57
N LYS A 143 -26.24 -19.57 -13.18
CA LYS A 143 -26.98 -19.39 -14.43
C LYS A 143 -28.45 -19.77 -14.30
N ASP A 144 -29.04 -19.56 -13.13
CA ASP A 144 -30.45 -19.82 -12.87
C ASP A 144 -31.36 -18.62 -13.21
N GLY A 145 -30.77 -17.51 -13.67
CA GLY A 145 -31.46 -16.27 -14.00
C GLY A 145 -31.64 -15.32 -12.83
N LYS A 146 -31.06 -15.61 -11.65
CA LYS A 146 -31.07 -14.75 -10.47
C LYS A 146 -29.66 -14.34 -10.09
N THR A 147 -29.56 -13.20 -9.43
CA THR A 147 -28.28 -12.64 -9.03
C THR A 147 -27.90 -13.10 -7.62
N ASP A 148 -26.77 -13.80 -7.49
CA ASP A 148 -26.22 -14.26 -6.22
C ASP A 148 -25.34 -13.19 -5.55
N TYR A 149 -25.17 -13.30 -4.23
CA TYR A 149 -24.18 -12.52 -3.50
C TYR A 149 -22.87 -13.31 -3.38
N CYS A 150 -21.77 -12.75 -3.87
CA CYS A 150 -20.47 -13.39 -3.91
C CYS A 150 -19.40 -12.58 -3.17
N ALA A 151 -18.43 -13.26 -2.57
CA ALA A 151 -17.33 -12.65 -1.85
C ALA A 151 -16.06 -13.51 -1.90
N VAL A 152 -14.89 -12.88 -1.95
CA VAL A 152 -13.60 -13.59 -1.79
C VAL A 152 -13.37 -13.90 -0.32
N VAL A 153 -13.47 -15.18 0.06
CA VAL A 153 -13.39 -15.62 1.45
C VAL A 153 -12.32 -16.68 1.65
N LYS A 154 -11.77 -16.73 2.86
CA LYS A 154 -10.81 -17.75 3.27
C LYS A 154 -11.52 -19.08 3.57
N MET A 155 -11.13 -20.13 2.84
CA MET A 155 -11.67 -21.47 2.97
C MET A 155 -10.89 -22.33 3.96
N ARG A 156 -11.48 -23.46 4.36
CA ARG A 156 -10.82 -24.45 5.23
C ARG A 156 -9.62 -25.02 4.48
N GLY A 157 -8.41 -24.62 4.88
CA GLY A 157 -7.17 -24.89 4.17
C GLY A 157 -6.33 -23.64 3.89
N GLY A 158 -6.88 -22.44 4.13
CA GLY A 158 -6.18 -21.17 3.96
C GLY A 158 -6.16 -20.64 2.53
N VAL A 159 -6.83 -21.32 1.59
CA VAL A 159 -7.02 -20.87 0.22
C VAL A 159 -8.14 -19.84 0.17
N PHE A 160 -7.95 -18.77 -0.59
CA PHE A 160 -8.99 -17.77 -0.86
C PHE A 160 -9.71 -18.13 -2.14
N GLU A 161 -11.04 -18.17 -2.08
CA GLU A 161 -11.90 -18.53 -3.22
C GLU A 161 -13.08 -17.56 -3.29
N ALA A 162 -13.57 -17.32 -4.50
CA ALA A 162 -14.82 -16.60 -4.71
C ALA A 162 -15.99 -17.52 -4.38
N GLN A 163 -16.66 -17.25 -3.25
CA GLN A 163 -17.79 -18.03 -2.77
C GLN A 163 -19.07 -17.20 -2.88
N CYS A 164 -20.14 -17.82 -3.38
CA CYS A 164 -21.44 -17.22 -3.58
C CYS A 164 -22.50 -17.85 -2.71
N TYR A 165 -23.44 -17.04 -2.25
CA TYR A 165 -24.67 -17.44 -1.60
C TYR A 165 -25.79 -17.35 -2.63
N ARG A 166 -26.39 -18.51 -2.94
CA ARG A 166 -27.43 -18.61 -3.95
C ARG A 166 -28.66 -17.78 -3.60
N ALA A 167 -29.21 -17.05 -4.56
CA ALA A 167 -30.50 -16.37 -4.43
C ALA A 167 -31.67 -17.38 -4.49
N LEU A 168 -32.32 -17.65 -3.36
CA LEU A 168 -33.55 -18.47 -3.33
C LEU A 168 -34.78 -17.57 -3.59
N ASN A 169 -35.98 -18.15 -3.52
CA ASN A 169 -37.22 -17.39 -3.78
C ASN A 169 -37.53 -16.33 -2.72
N THR A 170 -37.04 -16.49 -1.49
CA THR A 170 -37.40 -15.63 -0.35
C THR A 170 -36.20 -15.10 0.44
N THR A 171 -35.01 -15.67 0.23
CA THR A 171 -33.81 -15.40 1.03
C THR A 171 -32.58 -15.88 0.27
N PHE A 172 -31.40 -15.49 0.71
CA PHE A 172 -30.17 -16.15 0.26
C PHE A 172 -30.00 -17.52 0.95
N ASP A 173 -29.39 -18.47 0.26
CA ASP A 173 -28.99 -19.75 0.84
C ASP A 173 -27.96 -19.52 1.96
N THR A 174 -27.89 -20.47 2.87
CA THR A 174 -26.88 -20.54 3.94
C THR A 174 -25.61 -21.26 3.49
N LYS A 175 -25.71 -22.07 2.43
CA LYS A 175 -24.59 -22.79 1.85
C LYS A 175 -23.93 -21.95 0.76
N GLN A 176 -22.61 -21.96 0.77
CA GLN A 176 -21.79 -21.33 -0.24
C GLN A 176 -21.46 -22.30 -1.37
N PHE A 177 -21.32 -21.78 -2.58
CA PHE A 177 -20.75 -22.50 -3.73
C PHE A 177 -19.70 -21.63 -4.42
N ILE A 178 -18.79 -22.26 -5.17
CA ILE A 178 -17.68 -21.58 -5.84
C ILE A 178 -18.16 -20.93 -7.14
N ASP A 179 -17.82 -19.65 -7.34
CA ASP A 179 -17.88 -19.02 -8.65
C ASP A 179 -16.64 -19.42 -9.46
N THR A 180 -16.85 -20.19 -10.52
CA THR A 180 -15.77 -20.68 -11.39
C THR A 180 -15.28 -19.66 -12.40
N ASP A 181 -16.02 -18.56 -12.60
CA ASP A 181 -15.73 -17.55 -13.61
C ASP A 181 -15.94 -16.15 -13.03
N PRO A 182 -15.22 -15.73 -11.97
CA PRO A 182 -15.46 -14.44 -11.35
C PRO A 182 -15.16 -13.26 -12.29
N PRO A 183 -15.76 -12.08 -12.06
CA PRO A 183 -15.46 -10.87 -12.82
C PRO A 183 -13.95 -10.56 -12.88
N PRO A 184 -13.43 -9.92 -13.96
CA PRO A 184 -11.99 -9.74 -14.14
C PRO A 184 -11.25 -9.02 -13.00
N ASP A 185 -11.91 -8.06 -12.35
CA ASP A 185 -11.41 -7.34 -11.17
C ASP A 185 -11.29 -8.27 -9.94
N ILE A 186 -12.29 -9.14 -9.73
CA ILE A 186 -12.24 -10.17 -8.68
C ILE A 186 -11.18 -11.23 -8.98
N GLY A 187 -11.05 -11.66 -10.25
CA GLY A 187 -9.99 -12.57 -10.68
C GLY A 187 -8.59 -12.01 -10.43
N GLU A 188 -8.42 -10.69 -10.55
CA GLU A 188 -7.17 -10.02 -10.19
C GLU A 188 -6.93 -9.98 -8.68
N VAL A 189 -7.97 -9.77 -7.89
CA VAL A 189 -7.88 -9.84 -6.43
C VAL A 189 -7.53 -11.26 -5.96
N LEU A 190 -8.14 -12.30 -6.54
CA LEU A 190 -7.79 -13.69 -6.26
C LEU A 190 -6.31 -13.97 -6.57
N LEU A 191 -5.81 -13.48 -7.70
CA LEU A 191 -4.38 -13.54 -8.03
C LEU A 191 -3.51 -12.88 -6.94
N PHE A 192 -3.99 -11.80 -6.31
CA PHE A 192 -3.29 -11.18 -5.18
C PHE A 192 -3.33 -12.05 -3.93
N TYR A 193 -4.41 -12.75 -3.63
CA TYR A 193 -4.48 -13.66 -2.48
C TYR A 193 -3.61 -14.93 -2.65
N GLU A 194 -3.20 -15.29 -3.86
CA GLU A 194 -2.32 -16.46 -4.07
C GLU A 194 -1.00 -16.35 -3.28
N GLY A 195 -0.80 -17.29 -2.34
CA GLY A 195 0.40 -17.34 -1.49
C GLY A 195 0.51 -16.18 -0.49
N ILE A 196 -0.56 -15.44 -0.22
CA ILE A 196 -0.53 -14.31 0.72
C ILE A 196 -0.32 -14.80 2.16
N MET A 197 0.54 -14.09 2.89
CA MET A 197 0.75 -14.28 4.33
C MET A 197 0.03 -13.20 5.13
N PHE A 198 0.15 -11.95 4.70
CA PHE A 198 -0.58 -10.81 5.25
C PHE A 198 -0.77 -9.75 4.18
N TRP A 199 -1.84 -8.98 4.28
CA TRP A 199 -2.16 -7.89 3.35
C TRP A 199 -2.83 -6.73 4.08
N PHE A 200 -2.14 -5.60 4.14
CA PHE A 200 -2.67 -4.33 4.63
C PHE A 200 -2.86 -3.37 3.46
N ARG A 201 -4.12 -3.02 3.16
CA ARG A 201 -4.42 -2.09 2.07
C ARG A 201 -4.17 -0.64 2.46
N PHE A 202 -4.44 -0.27 3.71
CA PHE A 202 -4.40 1.12 4.20
C PHE A 202 -5.22 2.08 3.34
N ILE A 203 -6.45 1.65 3.03
CA ILE A 203 -7.44 2.46 2.33
C ILE A 203 -8.37 3.06 3.36
N ASP A 204 -9.12 2.20 4.04
CA ASP A 204 -10.21 2.52 4.96
C ASP A 204 -10.06 1.86 6.34
N ASP A 205 -9.20 0.85 6.48
CA ASP A 205 -8.95 0.17 7.74
C ASP A 205 -7.48 -0.25 7.95
N LEU A 206 -7.20 -0.78 9.14
CA LEU A 206 -5.90 -1.32 9.56
C LEU A 206 -5.93 -2.86 9.66
N LYS A 207 -6.84 -3.50 8.93
CA LYS A 207 -7.04 -4.94 9.01
C LYS A 207 -6.07 -5.70 8.12
N ASP A 208 -5.70 -6.89 8.57
CA ASP A 208 -5.02 -7.87 7.73
C ASP A 208 -6.06 -8.66 6.94
N TYR A 209 -6.13 -8.41 5.63
CA TYR A 209 -7.05 -9.10 4.71
C TYR A 209 -6.71 -10.59 4.55
N ALA A 210 -5.51 -11.03 4.95
CA ALA A 210 -5.19 -12.46 4.99
C ALA A 210 -5.70 -13.16 6.26
N GLU A 211 -6.24 -12.42 7.23
CA GLU A 211 -6.77 -12.90 8.52
C GLU A 211 -5.75 -13.70 9.37
N ASN A 212 -4.46 -13.37 9.25
CA ASN A 212 -3.38 -14.07 9.94
C ASN A 212 -2.79 -13.24 11.08
N ILE A 213 -2.78 -11.92 10.97
CA ILE A 213 -2.09 -11.01 11.90
C ILE A 213 -3.08 -10.11 12.64
N THR A 214 -2.75 -9.84 13.91
CA THR A 214 -3.33 -8.78 14.74
C THR A 214 -2.40 -7.57 14.79
N THR A 215 -3.00 -6.38 14.81
CA THR A 215 -2.27 -5.11 14.80
C THR A 215 -2.46 -4.34 16.11
N TYR A 216 -1.40 -3.66 16.54
CA TYR A 216 -1.43 -2.71 17.65
C TYR A 216 -0.86 -1.38 17.15
N THR A 217 -1.60 -0.30 17.33
CA THR A 217 -1.18 1.06 16.94
C THR A 217 -0.65 1.84 18.13
N SER A 218 0.37 2.67 17.89
CA SER A 218 0.90 3.62 18.87
C SER A 218 0.69 5.06 18.40
N GLY A 219 0.61 5.99 19.35
CA GLY A 219 0.56 7.43 19.07
C GLY A 219 -0.78 7.90 18.50
N GLY A 220 -1.89 7.23 18.84
CA GLY A 220 -3.23 7.58 18.37
C GLY A 220 -3.41 7.44 16.87
N MET A 221 -2.63 6.55 16.23
CA MET A 221 -2.72 6.31 14.80
C MET A 221 -4.08 5.68 14.46
N SER A 222 -4.83 6.38 13.62
CA SER A 222 -6.05 5.92 12.98
C SER A 222 -5.93 6.13 11.48
N ILE A 223 -6.71 5.38 10.73
CA ILE A 223 -7.03 5.70 9.35
C ILE A 223 -8.46 6.20 9.34
N ASP A 224 -8.70 7.32 8.67
CA ASP A 224 -10.07 7.77 8.46
C ASP A 224 -10.72 6.77 7.50
N GLU A 225 -11.81 6.15 7.92
CA GLU A 225 -12.56 5.27 7.02
C GLU A 225 -12.92 6.08 5.77
N VAL A 226 -12.59 5.55 4.59
CA VAL A 226 -12.88 6.26 3.34
C VAL A 226 -14.38 6.39 3.22
N ASN A 227 -14.85 7.65 3.22
CA ASN A 227 -16.20 7.96 2.80
C ASN A 227 -16.33 7.61 1.33
N VAL A 228 -16.82 6.40 1.04
CA VAL A 228 -17.17 5.96 -0.31
C VAL A 228 -18.21 6.95 -0.84
N LYS A 229 -17.76 7.88 -1.68
CA LYS A 229 -18.64 8.85 -2.35
C LYS A 229 -19.40 8.10 -3.43
N ILE A 230 -20.69 7.94 -3.19
CA ILE A 230 -21.65 7.56 -4.21
C ILE A 230 -21.52 8.58 -5.35
N LEU A 231 -21.37 8.09 -6.58
CA LEU A 231 -21.23 8.96 -7.74
C LEU A 231 -22.53 9.74 -7.96
N PRO A 232 -22.49 11.02 -8.38
CA PRO A 232 -23.70 11.76 -8.70
C PRO A 232 -24.57 11.04 -9.75
N SER A 233 -23.96 10.31 -10.67
CA SER A 233 -24.68 9.49 -11.66
C SER A 233 -25.47 8.31 -11.06
N GLN A 234 -25.12 7.84 -9.86
CA GLN A 234 -25.86 6.78 -9.14
C GLN A 234 -27.05 7.36 -8.36
N LEU A 235 -27.01 8.66 -8.05
CA LEU A 235 -28.06 9.40 -7.34
C LEU A 235 -29.11 9.99 -8.30
N LEU A 236 -28.83 10.06 -9.60
CA LEU A 236 -29.75 10.57 -10.61
C LEU A 236 -30.76 9.49 -11.03
N GLU A 237 -32.04 9.85 -11.12
CA GLU A 237 -33.06 9.04 -11.80
C GLU A 237 -32.67 8.82 -13.26
N GLY A 238 -32.56 7.56 -13.70
CA GLY A 238 -32.11 7.20 -15.05
C GLY A 238 -30.60 7.17 -15.26
N GLY A 239 -29.80 7.41 -14.21
CA GLY A 239 -28.36 7.21 -14.24
C GLY A 239 -27.97 5.72 -14.23
N LYS A 240 -26.66 5.44 -14.33
CA LYS A 240 -26.13 4.06 -14.26
C LYS A 240 -26.34 3.52 -12.84
N GLN A 241 -27.38 2.74 -12.66
CA GLN A 241 -27.89 2.24 -11.37
C GLN A 241 -27.51 0.76 -11.12
N ASP A 242 -26.69 0.18 -12.00
CA ASP A 242 -26.16 -1.17 -11.87
C ASP A 242 -25.40 -1.36 -10.53
N ALA A 243 -25.23 -2.61 -10.12
CA ALA A 243 -24.38 -2.96 -8.97
C ALA A 243 -22.98 -2.34 -9.08
N THR A 244 -22.54 -1.72 -7.99
CA THR A 244 -21.23 -1.09 -7.85
C THR A 244 -20.11 -2.08 -8.08
N LYS A 245 -19.14 -1.69 -8.92
CA LYS A 245 -17.92 -2.48 -9.12
C LYS A 245 -16.92 -2.26 -7.98
N LEU A 246 -15.98 -3.19 -7.79
CA LEU A 246 -14.93 -3.03 -6.77
C LEU A 246 -14.15 -1.72 -6.97
N ASP A 247 -13.82 -1.41 -8.23
CA ASP A 247 -13.10 -0.20 -8.60
C ASP A 247 -13.88 1.11 -8.37
N GLU A 248 -15.22 1.07 -8.38
CA GLU A 248 -16.06 2.24 -8.16
C GLU A 248 -16.19 2.57 -6.66
N ARG A 249 -16.09 1.55 -5.81
CA ARG A 249 -16.13 1.68 -4.34
C ARG A 249 -14.80 2.15 -3.76
N VAL A 250 -13.68 1.71 -4.35
CA VAL A 250 -12.35 1.99 -3.82
C VAL A 250 -11.83 3.34 -4.37
N GLN A 251 -11.85 4.37 -3.52
CA GLN A 251 -11.41 5.72 -3.89
C GLN A 251 -9.90 5.92 -3.82
N VAL A 252 -9.45 7.08 -4.33
CA VAL A 252 -8.08 7.57 -4.15
C VAL A 252 -7.79 7.75 -2.66
N THR A 253 -6.77 7.08 -2.14
CA THR A 253 -6.33 7.15 -0.75
C THR A 253 -4.98 7.86 -0.62
N GLU A 254 -4.75 8.45 0.55
CA GLU A 254 -3.45 9.00 0.95
C GLU A 254 -2.58 7.99 1.70
N GLY A 255 -3.06 6.76 1.86
CA GLY A 255 -2.39 5.70 2.62
C GLY A 255 -2.32 5.99 4.13
N LEU A 256 -1.61 5.13 4.85
CA LEU A 256 -1.38 5.28 6.28
C LEU A 256 -0.24 6.26 6.54
N LYS A 257 -0.50 7.31 7.34
CA LYS A 257 0.48 8.35 7.67
C LYS A 257 1.20 8.08 8.99
N PHE A 258 2.51 8.34 8.99
CA PHE A 258 3.40 8.27 10.14
C PHE A 258 4.01 9.65 10.40
N ASN A 259 3.87 10.14 11.63
CA ASN A 259 4.36 11.47 12.01
C ASN A 259 5.86 11.56 12.31
N GLY A 260 6.57 10.43 12.41
CA GLY A 260 7.99 10.39 12.78
C GLY A 260 8.32 10.67 14.26
N LEU A 261 7.31 10.75 15.14
CA LEU A 261 7.49 11.14 16.54
C LEU A 261 7.13 10.03 17.53
N ASN A 262 5.91 9.50 17.44
CA ASN A 262 5.39 8.49 18.38
C ASN A 262 4.50 7.42 17.71
N GLN A 263 4.36 7.48 16.40
CA GLN A 263 3.47 6.63 15.61
C GLN A 263 4.22 5.45 15.00
N PHE A 264 3.74 4.24 15.28
CA PHE A 264 4.19 3.00 14.69
C PHE A 264 3.11 1.93 14.83
N ILE A 265 3.20 0.86 14.03
CA ILE A 265 2.35 -0.33 14.16
C ILE A 265 3.21 -1.48 14.65
N ARG A 266 2.71 -2.23 15.63
CA ARG A 266 3.25 -3.54 16.02
C ARG A 266 2.35 -4.64 15.48
N LEU A 267 2.96 -5.72 15.01
CA LEU A 267 2.29 -6.85 14.40
C LEU A 267 2.56 -8.13 15.18
N GLY A 268 1.57 -9.01 15.25
CA GLY A 268 1.75 -10.36 15.78
C GLY A 268 0.65 -11.32 15.31
N ASP A 269 0.99 -12.59 15.22
CA ASP A 269 0.06 -13.68 14.87
C ASP A 269 -0.50 -14.42 16.09
N SER A 270 -0.12 -13.95 17.28
CA SER A 270 -0.35 -14.56 18.58
C SER A 270 -0.69 -13.49 19.64
N PRO A 271 -1.35 -13.86 20.76
CA PRO A 271 -1.76 -12.89 21.78
C PRO A 271 -0.62 -12.10 22.44
N ASP A 272 0.62 -12.62 22.40
CA ASP A 272 1.81 -11.93 22.91
C ASP A 272 2.46 -10.99 21.87
N MET A 273 1.80 -10.81 20.71
CA MET A 273 2.25 -9.99 19.59
C MET A 273 3.59 -10.48 19.00
N SER A 274 3.84 -11.79 19.00
CA SER A 274 4.97 -12.42 18.33
C SER A 274 4.56 -12.97 16.96
N PHE A 275 5.54 -13.28 16.12
CA PHE A 275 5.37 -14.13 14.94
C PHE A 275 5.89 -15.53 15.25
N GLY A 276 5.29 -16.55 14.64
CA GLY A 276 5.77 -17.92 14.67
C GLY A 276 4.66 -18.97 14.76
N GLN A 277 3.39 -18.57 14.97
CA GLN A 277 2.25 -19.49 14.96
C GLN A 277 1.65 -19.66 13.56
N LYS A 278 1.40 -18.55 12.86
CA LYS A 278 0.85 -18.51 11.50
C LYS A 278 1.85 -17.92 10.50
N ILE A 279 2.60 -16.91 10.92
CA ILE A 279 3.59 -16.21 10.11
C ILE A 279 4.97 -16.70 10.50
N ILE A 280 5.62 -17.40 9.58
CA ILE A 280 6.98 -17.92 9.76
C ILE A 280 7.88 -17.15 8.79
N LEU A 281 8.72 -16.25 9.31
CA LEU A 281 9.60 -15.40 8.48
C LEU A 281 10.47 -16.19 7.48
N PRO A 282 11.05 -17.37 7.82
CA PRO A 282 11.76 -18.21 6.86
C PRO A 282 10.96 -18.60 5.61
N THR A 283 9.63 -18.68 5.73
CA THR A 283 8.73 -19.00 4.61
C THR A 283 8.34 -17.79 3.78
N MET A 284 8.60 -16.56 4.26
CA MET A 284 8.30 -15.34 3.52
C MET A 284 9.30 -15.19 2.37
N LYS A 285 8.81 -15.32 1.14
CA LYS A 285 9.59 -15.24 -0.10
C LYS A 285 9.48 -13.90 -0.80
N CYS A 286 8.44 -13.13 -0.51
CA CYS A 286 8.31 -11.78 -1.03
C CYS A 286 7.66 -10.84 -0.02
N ILE A 287 8.10 -9.59 -0.04
CA ILE A 287 7.41 -8.45 0.56
C ILE A 287 7.31 -7.33 -0.45
N CYS A 288 6.11 -6.76 -0.63
CA CYS A 288 5.90 -5.60 -1.48
C CYS A 288 5.04 -4.54 -0.79
N PHE A 289 5.32 -3.27 -1.08
CA PHE A 289 4.64 -2.14 -0.47
C PHE A 289 4.89 -0.85 -1.25
N TRP A 290 4.00 0.11 -1.05
CA TRP A 290 4.19 1.50 -1.47
C TRP A 290 4.63 2.34 -0.29
N VAL A 291 5.67 3.14 -0.48
CA VAL A 291 6.17 4.06 0.55
C VAL A 291 6.36 5.44 -0.04
N LYS A 292 6.06 6.46 0.78
CA LYS A 292 6.34 7.86 0.50
C LYS A 292 7.04 8.45 1.71
N PHE A 293 8.23 9.01 1.54
CA PHE A 293 8.89 9.75 2.61
C PHE A 293 8.47 11.21 2.57
N ASP A 294 7.91 11.73 3.67
CA ASP A 294 7.67 13.17 3.81
C ASP A 294 8.96 13.88 4.26
N GLU A 295 9.77 13.19 5.05
CA GLU A 295 11.10 13.59 5.50
C GLU A 295 11.97 12.35 5.69
N PHE A 296 13.25 12.42 5.31
CA PHE A 296 14.20 11.36 5.60
C PHE A 296 14.72 11.49 7.03
N THR A 297 14.05 10.82 7.96
CA THR A 297 14.47 10.72 9.36
C THR A 297 15.66 9.78 9.51
N ASN A 298 16.46 9.99 10.56
CA ASN A 298 17.74 9.30 10.72
C ASN A 298 17.56 7.78 10.93
N ASN A 299 18.16 6.96 10.06
CA ASN A 299 18.07 5.49 10.10
C ASN A 299 16.61 4.99 10.20
N ALA A 300 15.71 5.62 9.44
CA ALA A 300 14.30 5.26 9.43
C ALA A 300 14.10 3.84 8.90
N HIS A 301 13.43 3.00 9.67
CA HIS A 301 13.00 1.67 9.24
C HIS A 301 11.53 1.74 8.83
N ILE A 302 11.25 1.31 7.61
CA ILE A 302 9.89 1.18 7.09
C ILE A 302 9.25 -0.07 7.70
N LEU A 303 9.99 -1.18 7.67
CA LEU A 303 9.59 -2.50 8.17
C LEU A 303 10.77 -3.06 8.97
N ASP A 304 10.52 -3.59 10.17
CA ASP A 304 11.56 -4.21 11.00
C ASP A 304 10.96 -5.37 11.81
N PHE A 305 11.35 -6.60 11.48
CA PHE A 305 10.88 -7.83 12.11
C PHE A 305 12.03 -8.54 12.80
N GLY A 306 11.97 -8.75 14.11
CA GLY A 306 13.02 -9.49 14.80
C GLY A 306 12.88 -9.56 16.31
N ASN A 307 14.00 -9.74 17.02
CA ASN A 307 14.03 -9.91 18.48
C ASN A 307 14.68 -8.73 19.23
N GLY A 308 15.13 -7.70 18.50
CA GLY A 308 15.70 -6.47 19.04
C GLY A 308 16.85 -5.98 18.17
N GLY A 309 17.37 -4.78 18.39
CA GLY A 309 18.39 -4.20 17.50
C GLY A 309 19.60 -5.13 17.26
N GLY A 310 19.74 -5.60 16.01
CA GLY A 310 20.83 -6.46 15.55
C GLY A 310 20.68 -7.93 15.95
N LYS A 311 19.47 -8.36 16.35
CA LYS A 311 19.20 -9.71 16.85
C LYS A 311 18.05 -10.36 16.10
N ASP A 312 18.38 -11.29 15.22
CA ASP A 312 17.38 -12.04 14.43
C ASP A 312 16.46 -11.14 13.61
N ASN A 313 17.00 -10.02 13.10
CA ASN A 313 16.22 -8.99 12.43
C ASN A 313 16.23 -9.13 10.91
N VAL A 314 15.09 -8.81 10.31
CA VAL A 314 14.93 -8.52 8.89
C VAL A 314 14.28 -7.16 8.78
N PHE A 315 14.93 -6.23 8.08
CA PHE A 315 14.37 -4.88 7.96
C PHE A 315 14.59 -4.28 6.57
N VAL A 316 13.68 -3.38 6.22
CA VAL A 316 13.83 -2.44 5.10
C VAL A 316 13.86 -1.03 5.65
N GLY A 317 14.86 -0.24 5.25
CA GLY A 317 14.96 1.15 5.68
C GLY A 317 15.90 1.97 4.83
N ILE A 318 16.30 3.11 5.38
CA ILE A 318 17.33 4.00 4.84
C ILE A 318 18.47 4.15 5.84
N VAL A 319 19.67 4.51 5.36
CA VAL A 319 20.78 4.90 6.23
C VAL A 319 20.87 6.41 6.34
N GLY A 320 21.15 6.87 7.56
CA GLY A 320 21.29 8.28 7.85
C GLY A 320 20.00 9.03 7.57
N ARG A 321 20.13 10.29 7.16
CA ARG A 321 19.01 11.16 6.79
C ARG A 321 18.81 11.27 5.28
N GLY A 322 19.23 10.26 4.50
CA GLY A 322 19.20 10.29 3.03
C GLY A 322 20.58 10.51 2.38
N ASP A 323 20.62 10.42 1.05
CA ASP A 323 21.86 10.52 0.26
C ASP A 323 22.29 11.99 0.14
N PRO A 324 23.53 12.36 0.54
CA PRO A 324 24.01 13.73 0.40
C PRO A 324 24.07 14.15 -1.07
N SER A 325 23.72 15.41 -1.36
CA SER A 325 23.88 15.97 -2.70
C SER A 325 25.36 16.08 -3.05
N MET A 326 25.81 15.44 -4.13
CA MET A 326 27.21 15.50 -4.58
C MET A 326 27.64 16.92 -4.99
N ASP A 327 26.68 17.78 -5.35
CA ASP A 327 26.95 19.18 -5.71
C ASP A 327 27.32 20.05 -4.48
N GLU A 328 27.04 19.56 -3.27
CA GLU A 328 27.29 20.28 -2.03
C GLU A 328 28.47 19.67 -1.26
N GLY A 329 29.63 19.56 -1.91
CA GLY A 329 30.92 19.37 -1.24
C GLY A 329 30.90 18.38 -0.08
N SER A 330 30.14 17.28 -0.22
CA SER A 330 29.97 16.32 0.85
C SER A 330 31.36 15.78 1.11
N VAL A 331 31.90 16.06 2.29
CA VAL A 331 33.20 15.52 2.69
C VAL A 331 33.05 14.02 2.58
N ILE A 332 33.59 13.45 1.50
CA ILE A 332 33.80 12.00 1.37
C ILE A 332 34.39 11.62 2.70
N ARG A 333 33.74 10.71 3.45
CA ARG A 333 34.33 10.20 4.69
C ARG A 333 35.73 9.78 4.31
N LYS A 334 36.71 10.57 4.73
CA LYS A 334 38.10 10.32 4.45
C LYS A 334 38.33 8.89 4.90
N ASN A 335 38.94 8.08 4.02
CA ASN A 335 39.30 6.69 4.31
C ASN A 335 39.89 6.64 5.72
N ALA A 336 39.74 5.53 6.44
CA ALA A 336 40.20 5.39 7.83
C ALA A 336 41.67 5.79 8.08
N CYS A 337 42.48 5.98 7.02
CA CYS A 337 43.85 6.49 7.05
C CYS A 337 43.98 8.03 7.03
N ASP A 338 42.93 8.78 6.66
CA ASP A 338 42.95 10.24 6.48
C ASP A 338 42.06 10.98 7.49
N ALA A 339 41.37 10.26 8.39
CA ALA A 339 40.62 10.83 9.50
C ALA A 339 41.56 11.26 10.63
N SER A 340 41.93 12.54 10.65
CA SER A 340 42.69 13.18 11.73
C SER A 340 42.00 13.13 13.10
N ASP A 341 40.76 12.67 13.19
CA ASP A 341 39.99 12.58 14.43
C ASP A 341 40.31 11.32 15.25
N LEU A 342 41.04 10.35 14.70
CA LEU A 342 41.64 9.23 15.47
C LEU A 342 42.98 9.60 16.12
N ASN A 343 43.56 10.78 15.81
CA ASN A 343 44.77 11.29 16.47
C ASN A 343 44.50 12.05 17.78
N ASN A 344 43.25 12.13 18.24
CA ASN A 344 42.93 12.69 19.56
C ASN A 344 43.07 11.68 20.71
N VAL A 345 43.74 10.55 20.48
CA VAL A 345 44.14 9.62 21.55
C VAL A 345 45.65 9.34 21.48
N LEU A 346 46.47 10.39 21.58
CA LEU A 346 47.85 10.28 22.06
C LEU A 346 48.12 11.42 23.06
N PRO A 347 48.80 11.14 24.19
CA PRO A 347 49.12 12.16 25.18
C PRO A 347 50.07 13.21 24.59
N VAL A 348 49.81 14.47 24.93
CA VAL A 348 50.59 15.62 24.50
C VAL A 348 51.97 15.57 25.16
N GLY A 349 52.98 15.13 24.42
CA GLY A 349 54.38 15.11 24.87
C GLY A 349 55.34 14.99 23.68
N LYS A 350 56.42 15.79 23.68
CA LYS A 350 57.46 15.73 22.65
C LYS A 350 58.27 14.43 22.81
N SER A 351 57.88 13.35 22.14
CA SER A 351 58.75 12.18 21.96
C SER A 351 58.87 11.82 20.49
N GLY A 352 59.74 12.54 19.79
CA GLY A 352 60.29 12.15 18.50
C GLY A 352 61.72 12.71 18.43
N PRO A 353 62.69 11.98 17.85
CA PRO A 353 64.04 12.50 17.68
C PRO A 353 63.98 13.80 16.87
N GLN A 354 64.40 14.91 17.46
CA GLN A 354 64.54 16.17 16.71
C GLN A 354 65.88 16.18 15.99
N PRO A 355 65.97 16.77 14.78
CA PRO A 355 67.25 16.94 14.11
C PRO A 355 68.13 17.86 14.97
N VAL A 356 69.18 17.28 15.54
CA VAL A 356 70.21 18.00 16.30
C VAL A 356 71.37 18.26 15.34
N PRO A 357 71.92 19.47 15.27
CA PRO A 357 73.13 19.71 14.47
C PRO A 357 74.30 18.88 15.04
N ASP A 358 75.05 18.23 14.15
CA ASP A 358 76.22 17.43 14.53
C ASP A 358 77.21 18.28 15.34
N MET A 359 77.47 17.86 16.58
CA MET A 359 78.35 18.55 17.51
C MET A 359 79.43 17.61 17.98
N SER A 360 80.70 18.05 17.95
CA SER A 360 81.82 17.26 18.45
C SER A 360 81.79 17.17 19.99
N PRO A 361 82.28 16.07 20.59
CA PRO A 361 82.30 15.89 22.05
C PRO A 361 83.00 17.01 22.82
N GLN A 362 84.01 17.67 22.23
CA GLN A 362 84.69 18.81 22.84
C GLN A 362 83.81 20.07 22.92
N LYS A 363 82.88 20.27 21.98
CA LYS A 363 81.95 21.41 21.96
C LYS A 363 80.82 21.25 22.98
N LEU A 364 80.36 20.01 23.20
CA LEU A 364 79.33 19.68 24.19
C LEU A 364 79.83 19.88 25.63
N MET A 365 81.11 19.61 25.90
CA MET A 365 81.73 19.81 27.21
C MET A 365 81.91 21.30 27.58
N LEU A 366 81.86 22.20 26.58
CA LEU A 366 81.95 23.66 26.78
C LEU A 366 80.59 24.33 26.96
N SER A 367 79.47 23.67 26.64
CA SER A 367 78.13 24.20 26.93
C SER A 367 77.82 23.96 28.41
N THR A 368 78.21 24.91 29.25
CA THR A 368 78.03 24.90 30.70
C THR A 368 76.57 24.71 31.09
N ALA A 369 76.37 23.78 32.02
CA ALA A 369 75.15 23.53 32.75
C ALA A 369 74.68 24.78 33.52
N ASN A 370 73.57 25.37 33.09
CA ASN A 370 72.63 26.11 33.93
C ASN A 370 71.24 25.88 33.33
N VAL A 371 70.42 25.09 34.02
CA VAL A 371 69.14 24.57 33.50
C VAL A 371 67.97 25.56 33.71
N ASP A 372 68.19 26.68 34.42
CA ASP A 372 67.07 27.53 34.88
C ASP A 372 67.02 28.95 34.29
N GLU A 373 67.93 29.35 33.39
CA GLU A 373 67.87 30.68 32.75
C GLU A 373 67.82 30.59 31.23
N TYR A 374 66.61 30.61 30.68
CA TYR A 374 66.39 30.75 29.24
C TYR A 374 66.40 32.24 28.86
N ILE A 375 67.53 32.73 28.33
CA ILE A 375 67.63 34.09 27.80
C ILE A 375 67.07 34.09 26.38
N CYS A 376 65.94 34.76 26.18
CA CYS A 376 65.27 34.87 24.89
C CYS A 376 65.81 36.09 24.14
N ASP A 377 66.71 35.88 23.17
CA ASP A 377 67.45 36.94 22.46
C ASP A 377 66.62 37.68 21.37
N ARG A 378 65.30 37.55 21.40
CA ARG A 378 64.35 38.24 20.52
C ARG A 378 63.11 38.62 21.30
N THR A 379 62.65 39.85 21.12
CA THR A 379 61.34 40.32 21.62
C THR A 379 60.26 39.35 21.16
N VAL A 380 59.63 38.68 22.11
CA VAL A 380 58.52 37.76 21.85
C VAL A 380 57.33 38.59 21.40
N VAL A 381 57.15 38.72 20.09
CA VAL A 381 55.91 39.28 19.53
C VAL A 381 54.85 38.18 19.64
N SER A 382 53.70 38.51 20.20
CA SER A 382 52.55 37.61 20.26
C SER A 382 52.28 37.06 18.86
N ARG A 383 52.23 35.72 18.74
CA ARG A 383 51.86 35.05 17.51
C ARG A 383 50.48 35.54 17.10
N ASP A 384 50.37 36.17 15.93
CA ASP A 384 49.10 36.57 15.35
C ASP A 384 48.39 35.28 14.92
N LEU A 385 47.72 34.65 15.90
CA LEU A 385 46.89 33.48 15.68
C LEU A 385 45.66 34.00 14.93
N PRO A 386 45.29 33.40 13.78
CA PRO A 386 44.02 33.74 13.15
C PRO A 386 42.94 33.61 14.22
N HIS A 387 42.09 34.64 14.34
CA HIS A 387 41.04 34.67 15.34
C HIS A 387 40.31 33.33 15.32
N LEU A 388 40.19 32.69 16.49
CA LEU A 388 39.38 31.48 16.64
C LEU A 388 38.02 31.78 16.02
N LYS A 389 37.76 31.22 14.84
CA LYS A 389 36.46 31.25 14.18
C LYS A 389 35.46 30.81 15.25
N THR A 390 34.51 31.68 15.57
CA THR A 390 33.53 31.41 16.61
C THR A 390 32.86 30.06 16.31
N PHE A 391 32.52 29.30 17.34
CA PHE A 391 31.80 28.02 17.19
C PHE A 391 30.56 28.12 16.30
N HIS A 392 30.01 29.33 16.13
CA HIS A 392 28.91 29.66 15.23
C HIS A 392 29.22 29.47 13.74
N GLU A 393 30.47 29.50 13.26
CA GLU A 393 30.76 29.20 11.85
C GLU A 393 30.56 27.71 11.52
N LYS A 394 30.86 26.80 12.47
CA LYS A 394 30.52 25.37 12.34
C LYS A 394 29.01 25.13 12.39
N GLU A 395 28.27 25.92 13.17
CA GLU A 395 26.81 25.88 13.18
C GLU A 395 26.19 26.47 11.90
N ASN A 396 26.81 27.49 11.31
CA ASN A 396 26.36 28.07 10.04
C ASN A 396 26.61 27.14 8.85
N HIS A 397 27.68 26.32 8.87
CA HIS A 397 27.85 25.23 7.89
C HIS A 397 26.85 24.08 8.06
N LYS A 398 26.37 23.80 9.29
CA LYS A 398 25.25 22.85 9.50
C LYS A 398 23.91 23.38 8.96
N LYS A 399 23.75 24.70 8.78
CA LYS A 399 22.52 25.33 8.26
C LYS A 399 22.44 25.41 6.73
N SER A 400 23.52 25.14 5.99
CA SER A 400 23.54 25.28 4.52
C SER A 400 23.47 23.96 3.75
N ALA A 401 23.41 22.80 4.43
CA ALA A 401 23.22 21.53 3.74
C ALA A 401 21.75 21.45 3.31
N LYS A 402 21.49 21.51 2.00
CA LYS A 402 20.15 21.30 1.47
C LYS A 402 19.69 19.91 1.87
N ALA A 403 18.46 19.82 2.39
CA ALA A 403 17.90 18.53 2.78
C ALA A 403 18.02 17.53 1.60
N PRO A 404 18.47 16.30 1.85
CA PRO A 404 18.69 15.34 0.78
C PRO A 404 17.37 14.99 0.08
N ASN A 405 17.43 14.93 -1.25
CA ASN A 405 16.25 14.70 -2.09
C ASN A 405 16.01 13.22 -2.42
N THR A 406 17.03 12.38 -2.23
CA THR A 406 16.97 10.93 -2.48
C THR A 406 17.51 10.15 -1.29
N ALA A 407 17.11 8.90 -1.15
CA ALA A 407 17.68 7.98 -0.17
C ALA A 407 17.92 6.59 -0.77
N THR A 408 19.02 5.97 -0.32
CA THR A 408 19.37 4.59 -0.62
C THR A 408 18.51 3.63 0.22
N LEU A 409 17.86 2.67 -0.44
CA LEU A 409 17.16 1.57 0.23
C LEU A 409 18.18 0.56 0.75
N ILE A 410 17.93 0.07 1.96
CA ILE A 410 18.73 -0.95 2.61
C ILE A 410 17.85 -2.11 3.02
N TRP A 411 18.31 -3.30 2.68
CA TRP A 411 17.76 -4.58 3.12
C TRP A 411 18.85 -5.35 3.84
N GLU A 412 18.57 -5.75 5.08
CA GLU A 412 19.47 -6.59 5.85
C GLU A 412 18.75 -7.77 6.48
N VAL A 413 19.50 -8.87 6.63
CA VAL A 413 19.07 -10.07 7.37
C VAL A 413 20.13 -10.39 8.41
N TRP A 414 19.70 -10.54 9.65
CA TRP A 414 20.50 -10.86 10.82
C TRP A 414 20.06 -12.21 11.39
N ASN A 415 21.01 -13.01 11.86
CA ASN A 415 20.76 -14.26 12.55
C ASN A 415 21.65 -14.33 13.80
N GLY A 416 21.02 -14.39 14.98
CA GLY A 416 21.63 -13.95 16.21
C GLY A 416 22.14 -12.51 16.05
N GLU A 417 23.39 -12.28 16.46
CA GLU A 417 24.08 -10.99 16.33
C GLU A 417 24.90 -10.86 15.03
N LEU A 418 24.85 -11.87 14.16
CA LEU A 418 25.60 -11.90 12.92
C LEU A 418 24.76 -11.33 11.77
N ARG A 419 25.29 -10.31 11.08
CA ARG A 419 24.71 -9.83 9.82
C ARG A 419 25.03 -10.80 8.69
N MET A 420 24.01 -11.49 8.21
CA MET A 420 24.12 -12.48 7.15
C MET A 420 24.04 -11.83 5.77
N GLU A 421 23.14 -10.84 5.62
CA GLU A 421 22.90 -10.17 4.35
C GLU A 421 22.85 -8.66 4.49
N HIS A 422 23.31 -8.01 3.43
CA HIS A 422 23.30 -6.56 3.27
C HIS A 422 23.20 -6.23 1.78
N VAL A 423 22.13 -5.56 1.38
CA VAL A 423 21.89 -5.14 0.00
C VAL A 423 21.46 -3.68 0.00
N ASN A 424 22.10 -2.88 -0.86
CA ASN A 424 21.83 -1.45 -1.01
C ASN A 424 21.32 -1.16 -2.42
N VAL A 425 20.27 -0.36 -2.53
CA VAL A 425 19.76 0.16 -3.80
C VAL A 425 19.85 1.69 -3.78
N LEU A 426 20.84 2.22 -4.50
CA LEU A 426 21.15 3.64 -4.51
C LEU A 426 19.99 4.47 -5.07
N LYS A 427 19.70 5.61 -4.41
CA LYS A 427 18.66 6.57 -4.84
C LYS A 427 17.29 5.92 -5.12
N ALA A 428 16.95 4.89 -4.35
CA ALA A 428 15.70 4.15 -4.50
C ALA A 428 14.48 5.01 -4.18
N PHE A 429 14.57 5.85 -3.14
CA PHE A 429 13.46 6.70 -2.70
C PHE A 429 13.69 8.14 -3.09
N LYS A 430 12.61 8.82 -3.49
CA LYS A 430 12.57 10.25 -3.73
C LYS A 430 11.66 10.91 -2.70
N LEU A 431 12.08 12.07 -2.19
CA LEU A 431 11.31 12.82 -1.21
C LEU A 431 9.92 13.19 -1.78
N LYS A 432 8.87 13.05 -0.96
CA LYS A 432 7.45 13.35 -1.26
C LYS A 432 6.86 12.63 -2.47
N THR A 433 7.51 11.58 -2.96
CA THR A 433 7.04 10.78 -4.09
C THR A 433 6.69 9.38 -3.62
N TRP A 434 5.58 8.83 -4.11
CA TRP A 434 5.25 7.42 -3.90
C TRP A 434 6.19 6.53 -4.71
N THR A 435 6.76 5.53 -4.05
CA THR A 435 7.64 4.55 -4.66
C THR A 435 7.16 3.15 -4.28
N HIS A 436 6.98 2.30 -5.28
CA HIS A 436 6.68 0.89 -5.07
C HIS A 436 7.98 0.11 -4.88
N CYS A 437 8.07 -0.66 -3.80
CA CYS A 437 9.16 -1.57 -3.53
C CYS A 437 8.66 -3.01 -3.50
N CYS A 438 9.33 -3.91 -4.21
CA CYS A 438 9.12 -5.35 -4.10
C CYS A 438 10.45 -6.06 -3.93
N ILE A 439 10.60 -6.76 -2.81
CA ILE A 439 11.74 -7.59 -2.49
C ILE A 439 11.26 -9.03 -2.59
N THR A 440 11.80 -9.81 -3.52
CA THR A 440 11.35 -11.18 -3.79
C THR A 440 12.54 -12.10 -4.00
N THR A 441 12.39 -13.37 -3.66
CA THR A 441 13.29 -14.42 -4.15
C THR A 441 13.02 -14.69 -5.63
N ALA A 442 14.04 -15.07 -6.41
CA ALA A 442 13.92 -15.46 -7.81
C ALA A 442 13.51 -16.93 -7.97
N SER A 443 13.76 -17.76 -6.95
CA SER A 443 13.40 -19.17 -6.91
C SER A 443 12.70 -19.53 -5.60
N SER A 444 12.08 -20.72 -5.59
CA SER A 444 11.47 -21.32 -4.40
C SER A 444 12.49 -22.02 -3.50
N ASP A 445 13.80 -21.88 -3.76
CA ASP A 445 14.83 -22.45 -2.91
C ASP A 445 14.65 -21.94 -1.46
N SER A 446 14.68 -22.88 -0.54
CA SER A 446 14.50 -22.64 0.89
C SER A 446 15.77 -22.16 1.57
N VAL A 447 16.95 -22.47 1.01
CA VAL A 447 18.23 -22.29 1.72
C VAL A 447 19.01 -21.08 1.20
N ARG A 448 19.23 -20.97 -0.12
CA ARG A 448 20.01 -19.88 -0.72
C ARG A 448 19.41 -19.37 -2.04
N PRO A 449 18.18 -18.84 -2.01
CA PRO A 449 17.59 -18.26 -3.20
C PRO A 449 18.36 -17.02 -3.67
N ALA A 450 18.29 -16.71 -4.97
CA ALA A 450 18.66 -15.40 -5.45
C ALA A 450 17.61 -14.36 -4.99
N LEU A 451 18.06 -13.21 -4.50
CA LEU A 451 17.20 -12.11 -4.09
C LEU A 451 17.14 -11.06 -5.19
N GLN A 452 15.95 -10.57 -5.50
CA GLN A 452 15.71 -9.49 -6.45
C GLN A 452 14.97 -8.35 -5.76
N ILE A 453 15.43 -7.12 -5.99
CA ILE A 453 14.77 -5.91 -5.51
C ILE A 453 14.30 -5.09 -6.71
N TRP A 454 13.00 -4.88 -6.75
CA TRP A 454 12.29 -4.15 -7.80
C TRP A 454 11.78 -2.83 -7.24
N ILE A 455 12.09 -1.73 -7.92
CA ILE A 455 11.61 -0.38 -7.60
C ILE A 455 10.78 0.12 -8.78
N ASP A 456 9.52 0.46 -8.53
CA ASP A 456 8.55 0.89 -9.55
C ASP A 456 8.45 -0.05 -10.75
N GLY A 457 8.58 -1.36 -10.50
CA GLY A 457 8.51 -2.41 -11.54
C GLY A 457 9.81 -2.62 -12.32
N ILE A 458 10.88 -1.93 -11.98
CA ILE A 458 12.20 -2.08 -12.60
C ILE A 458 13.12 -2.81 -11.61
N LYS A 459 13.75 -3.90 -12.06
CA LYS A 459 14.76 -4.61 -11.26
C LYS A 459 15.99 -3.71 -11.06
N ARG A 460 16.33 -3.41 -9.81
CA ARG A 460 17.44 -2.51 -9.45
C ARG A 460 18.62 -3.23 -8.79
N ALA A 461 18.37 -4.34 -8.12
CA ALA A 461 19.41 -5.18 -7.53
C ALA A 461 19.04 -6.66 -7.65
N GLU A 462 20.06 -7.48 -7.79
CA GLU A 462 19.98 -8.94 -7.80
C GLU A 462 21.22 -9.49 -7.09
N LYS A 463 21.03 -10.48 -6.23
CA LYS A 463 22.11 -11.13 -5.50
C LYS A 463 21.85 -12.62 -5.38
N ASP A 464 22.75 -13.42 -5.94
CA ASP A 464 22.69 -14.88 -5.85
C ASP A 464 23.12 -15.38 -4.48
N GLY A 465 22.52 -16.49 -4.04
CA GLY A 465 22.95 -17.20 -2.83
C GLY A 465 22.61 -16.51 -1.50
N THR A 466 21.54 -15.71 -1.47
CA THR A 466 21.15 -14.86 -0.35
C THR A 466 20.62 -15.70 0.83
N HIS A 467 20.98 -15.35 2.06
CA HIS A 467 20.38 -15.90 3.27
C HIS A 467 19.00 -15.30 3.55
N MET A 468 18.00 -16.17 3.65
CA MET A 468 16.69 -15.81 4.20
C MET A 468 16.76 -15.78 5.75
N PRO A 469 15.87 -15.04 6.43
CA PRO A 469 15.66 -15.19 7.87
C PRO A 469 15.55 -16.66 8.27
N GLN A 470 16.32 -17.06 9.28
CA GLN A 470 16.33 -18.44 9.78
C GLN A 470 15.55 -18.60 11.09
N VAL A 471 15.22 -17.49 11.74
CA VAL A 471 14.55 -17.50 13.04
C VAL A 471 13.05 -17.66 12.85
N ALA A 472 12.49 -18.67 13.49
CA ALA A 472 11.07 -19.00 13.39
C ALA A 472 10.18 -18.07 14.24
N ILE A 473 10.73 -17.49 15.32
CA ILE A 473 9.96 -16.68 16.28
C ILE A 473 10.59 -15.31 16.45
N THR A 474 9.82 -14.27 16.17
CA THR A 474 10.22 -12.87 16.36
C THR A 474 9.19 -12.10 17.19
N LYS A 475 9.65 -11.34 18.20
CA LYS A 475 8.75 -10.65 19.16
C LYS A 475 8.54 -9.17 18.86
N ASN A 476 9.48 -8.57 18.15
CA ASN A 476 9.59 -7.15 17.89
C ASN A 476 9.39 -6.89 16.39
N ASN A 477 8.13 -6.94 15.97
CA ASN A 477 7.73 -6.77 14.57
C ASN A 477 6.98 -5.46 14.40
N TYR A 478 7.54 -4.53 13.62
CA TYR A 478 7.04 -3.18 13.50
C TYR A 478 6.96 -2.66 12.06
N PHE A 479 5.98 -1.80 11.83
CA PHE A 479 6.00 -0.83 10.74
C PHE A 479 6.32 0.55 11.30
N GLY A 480 7.27 1.24 10.66
CA GLY A 480 7.66 2.61 10.96
C GLY A 480 8.51 2.80 12.23
N LYS A 481 8.95 1.72 12.87
CA LYS A 481 9.82 1.75 14.06
C LYS A 481 11.05 0.89 13.86
N ASN A 482 12.18 1.41 14.32
CA ASN A 482 13.48 0.75 14.31
C ASN A 482 13.70 -0.03 15.63
N ASN A 483 14.08 -1.31 15.56
CA ASN A 483 14.35 -2.17 16.70
C ASN A 483 15.60 -1.76 17.51
N TRP A 484 16.45 -0.90 16.96
CA TRP A 484 17.59 -0.29 17.65
C TRP A 484 17.21 0.97 18.46
N MET A 485 15.96 1.41 18.39
CA MET A 485 15.49 2.57 19.14
C MET A 485 15.36 2.22 20.63
N THR A 486 16.38 2.61 21.41
CA THR A 486 16.34 2.54 22.87
C THR A 486 15.96 3.91 23.43
N GLY A 487 14.98 3.94 24.34
CA GLY A 487 14.42 5.20 24.89
C GLY A 487 15.41 6.07 25.68
N SER A 488 16.63 5.58 25.96
CA SER A 488 17.65 6.25 26.76
C SER A 488 18.85 6.79 25.95
N SER A 489 18.89 6.59 24.64
CA SER A 489 20.01 7.02 23.81
C SER A 489 20.07 8.54 23.64
N GLN A 490 21.08 9.20 24.24
CA GLN A 490 21.39 10.63 24.07
C GLN A 490 22.28 10.93 22.84
N PHE A 491 22.60 9.93 22.02
CA PHE A 491 23.51 10.09 20.88
C PHE A 491 22.91 10.98 19.78
N GLU A 492 23.73 11.84 19.17
CA GLU A 492 23.36 12.77 18.09
C GLU A 492 22.78 12.03 16.86
N ASN A 493 23.19 10.78 16.62
CA ASN A 493 22.74 9.92 15.52
C ASN A 493 21.77 8.82 15.97
N LYS A 494 20.91 9.08 16.96
CA LYS A 494 19.90 8.10 17.37
C LYS A 494 18.96 7.75 16.20
N PRO A 495 18.51 6.50 16.09
CA PRO A 495 17.44 6.15 15.16
C PRO A 495 16.18 6.94 15.46
N GLU A 496 15.49 7.36 14.41
CA GLU A 496 14.23 8.11 14.45
C GLU A 496 13.10 7.28 13.82
N LEU A 497 11.84 7.59 14.18
CA LEU A 497 10.69 6.89 13.59
C LEU A 497 10.51 7.32 12.14
N PHE A 498 9.88 6.45 11.35
CA PHE A 498 9.53 6.75 9.98
C PHE A 498 8.54 7.92 9.90
N LYS A 499 8.78 8.85 8.98
CA LYS A 499 7.89 9.98 8.69
C LYS A 499 7.48 9.97 7.23
N GLY A 500 6.21 9.69 6.97
CA GLY A 500 5.71 9.52 5.62
C GLY A 500 4.44 8.70 5.53
N GLY A 501 4.18 8.17 4.34
CA GLY A 501 3.03 7.33 4.00
C GLY A 501 3.44 5.90 3.69
N LEU A 502 2.60 4.94 4.09
CA LEU A 502 2.70 3.52 3.72
C LEU A 502 1.36 3.07 3.13
N PHE A 503 1.41 2.29 2.05
CA PHE A 503 0.22 1.82 1.36
C PHE A 503 0.44 0.41 0.80
N ASP A 504 -0.63 -0.40 0.77
CA ASP A 504 -0.67 -1.73 0.14
C ASP A 504 0.52 -2.64 0.47
N VAL A 505 0.71 -2.94 1.75
CA VAL A 505 1.79 -3.80 2.26
C VAL A 505 1.35 -5.25 2.20
N ARG A 506 2.12 -6.09 1.49
CA ARG A 506 1.82 -7.51 1.29
C ARG A 506 3.05 -8.35 1.57
N GLY A 507 2.86 -9.45 2.29
CA GLY A 507 3.86 -10.51 2.45
C GLY A 507 3.38 -11.78 1.77
N TYR A 508 4.28 -12.49 1.09
CA TYR A 508 3.95 -13.74 0.38
C TYR A 508 4.87 -14.88 0.78
N SER A 509 4.32 -16.08 0.82
CA SER A 509 5.04 -17.34 1.00
C SER A 509 5.65 -17.87 -0.31
N GLN A 510 5.34 -17.21 -1.43
CA GLN A 510 5.80 -17.56 -2.76
C GLN A 510 6.56 -16.39 -3.43
N PRO A 511 7.49 -16.68 -4.33
CA PRO A 511 8.12 -15.67 -5.17
C PRO A 511 7.10 -14.84 -5.96
N MET A 512 7.34 -13.54 -6.08
CA MET A 512 6.52 -12.65 -6.91
C MET A 512 6.85 -12.84 -8.39
N SER A 513 5.85 -13.23 -9.20
CA SER A 513 6.01 -13.25 -10.66
C SER A 513 5.93 -11.84 -11.25
N GLU A 514 6.58 -11.62 -12.40
CA GLU A 514 6.58 -10.31 -13.07
C GLU A 514 5.15 -9.87 -13.46
N LYS A 515 4.28 -10.82 -13.85
CA LYS A 515 2.86 -10.55 -14.15
C LYS A 515 2.12 -10.05 -12.92
N LYS A 516 2.28 -10.71 -11.77
CA LYS A 516 1.64 -10.31 -10.51
C LYS A 516 2.21 -8.98 -9.99
N LEU A 517 3.50 -8.73 -10.18
CA LEU A 517 4.15 -7.46 -9.85
C LEU A 517 3.56 -6.30 -10.65
N LYS A 518 3.43 -6.42 -11.97
CA LYS A 518 2.84 -5.37 -12.82
C LYS A 518 1.41 -5.04 -12.40
N LYS A 519 0.57 -6.05 -12.21
CA LYS A 519 -0.81 -5.87 -11.70
C LYS A 519 -0.85 -5.22 -10.32
N SER A 520 0.04 -5.61 -9.41
CA SER A 520 0.11 -4.99 -8.06
C SER A 520 0.49 -3.51 -8.13
N ILE A 521 1.36 -3.12 -9.08
CA ILE A 521 1.72 -1.72 -9.31
C ILE A 521 0.55 -0.96 -9.94
N GLU A 522 -0.11 -1.51 -10.95
CA GLU A 522 -1.29 -0.91 -11.58
C GLU A 522 -2.42 -0.71 -10.57
N TRP A 523 -2.67 -1.73 -9.74
CA TRP A 523 -3.58 -1.64 -8.60
C TRP A 523 -3.23 -0.45 -7.72
N GLY A 524 -1.99 -0.35 -7.25
CA GLY A 524 -1.61 0.70 -6.33
C GLY A 524 -1.62 2.10 -6.94
N LYS A 525 -1.17 2.27 -8.19
CA LYS A 525 -1.22 3.57 -8.89
C LYS A 525 -2.65 4.11 -9.00
N LYS A 526 -3.60 3.23 -9.36
CA LYS A 526 -5.02 3.59 -9.45
C LYS A 526 -5.57 4.09 -8.12
N ARG A 527 -5.19 3.46 -7.00
CA ARG A 527 -5.67 3.83 -5.65
C ARG A 527 -4.92 5.02 -5.05
N LEU A 528 -3.69 5.28 -5.47
CA LEU A 528 -2.94 6.47 -5.06
C LEU A 528 -3.22 7.69 -5.95
N GLY A 529 -3.92 7.51 -7.08
CA GLY A 529 -4.23 8.57 -8.04
C GLY A 529 -3.01 9.12 -8.77
N ILE A 530 -2.01 8.26 -9.07
CA ILE A 530 -0.71 8.63 -9.66
C ILE A 530 -0.44 8.02 -11.03
#